data_AF-A0A8S9ZDJ0-F1
#
_entry.id   AF-A0A8S9ZDJ0-F1
#
_cell.length_a   1.000
_cell.length_b   1.000
_cell.length_c   1.000
_cell.angle_alpha   90.00
_cell.angle_beta   90.00
_cell.angle_gamma   90.00
#
_symmetry.space_group_name_H-M   'P 1'
#
loop_
_entity.id
_entity.type
_entity.pdbx_description
1 polymer ?
#
loop_
_entity_poly.entity_id
_entity_poly.type
_entity_poly.pdbx_seq_one_letter_code
_entity_poly.pdbx_strand_id
1 'polypeptide(L)'
;MCLSIENKLAELRKNLGEQLLQDTPLFDDNFSLLRWINGWNNRIDEIIPRFKRASQVFRCMRINEMFFDDIDTMNEFTRQLTKAADYYPGGALGYDRDGNLVVLQTKQSREKIVFLDHAYHEQLAKDIGPENLFPRWGGTRQPIVGDPEWGTLRIGGSLPKGMRYSADSNPQHVQEGQLIKLIVPPRQRRIIDVSVPGPPGLPQRILQWFWTSSSDIDFGVMNEKEQELWPIYRLLTDYVA
;
A
#
# COMPACT_ATOMS: atom_id res chain seq x y z
N MET A 1 -27.21 -26.37 -3.85
CA MET A 1 -26.20 -27.41 -3.61
C MET A 1 -24.90 -26.67 -3.30
N CYS A 2 -24.36 -26.75 -2.09
CA CYS A 2 -23.14 -26.01 -1.74
C CYS A 2 -21.94 -26.71 -2.40
N LEU A 3 -21.28 -26.06 -3.36
CA LEU A 3 -20.06 -26.60 -3.97
C LEU A 3 -19.02 -26.87 -2.88
N SER A 4 -18.30 -28.00 -2.97
CA SER A 4 -17.14 -28.25 -2.12
C SER A 4 -16.11 -27.13 -2.27
N ILE A 5 -15.27 -26.94 -1.26
CA ILE A 5 -14.20 -25.93 -1.30
C ILE A 5 -13.32 -26.11 -2.55
N GLU A 6 -12.98 -27.34 -2.88
CA GLU A 6 -12.19 -27.69 -4.06
C GLU A 6 -12.88 -27.26 -5.35
N ASN A 7 -14.19 -27.49 -5.47
CA ASN A 7 -14.95 -27.08 -6.65
C ASN A 7 -14.98 -25.55 -6.80
N LYS A 8 -15.11 -24.80 -5.70
CA LYS A 8 -15.09 -23.33 -5.72
C LYS A 8 -13.73 -22.78 -6.12
N LEU A 9 -12.64 -23.39 -5.64
CA LEU A 9 -11.28 -23.03 -6.04
C LEU A 9 -11.05 -23.31 -7.52
N ALA A 10 -11.46 -24.49 -8.01
CA ALA A 10 -11.34 -24.85 -9.41
C ALA A 10 -12.14 -23.89 -10.31
N GLU A 11 -13.36 -23.52 -9.90
CA GLU A 11 -14.19 -22.54 -10.60
C GLU A 11 -13.53 -21.16 -10.63
N LEU A 12 -13.01 -20.67 -9.50
CA LEU A 12 -12.34 -19.37 -9.45
C LEU A 12 -11.07 -19.37 -10.33
N ARG A 13 -10.21 -20.40 -10.22
CA ARG A 13 -9.00 -20.53 -11.04
C ARG A 13 -9.33 -20.54 -12.53
N LYS A 14 -10.35 -21.31 -12.93
CA LYS A 14 -10.83 -21.34 -14.31
C LYS A 14 -11.28 -19.96 -14.81
N ASN A 15 -12.01 -19.20 -13.99
CA ASN A 15 -12.51 -17.89 -14.35
C ASN A 15 -11.42 -16.80 -14.38
N LEU A 16 -10.42 -16.88 -13.50
CA LEU A 16 -9.28 -15.97 -13.51
C LEU A 16 -8.35 -16.23 -14.69
N GLY A 17 -8.18 -17.49 -15.07
CA GLY A 17 -7.28 -17.92 -16.14
C GLY A 17 -5.83 -18.00 -15.70
N GLU A 18 -5.07 -18.86 -16.38
CA GLU A 18 -3.68 -19.18 -16.01
C GLU A 18 -2.74 -17.97 -16.07
N GLN A 19 -2.84 -17.16 -17.13
CA GLN A 19 -1.98 -15.99 -17.31
C GLN A 19 -2.10 -14.98 -16.15
N LEU A 20 -3.32 -14.67 -15.71
CA LEU A 20 -3.54 -13.68 -14.65
C LEU A 20 -2.98 -14.15 -13.30
N LEU A 21 -3.08 -15.46 -13.04
CA LEU A 21 -2.52 -16.09 -11.85
C LEU A 21 -0.99 -16.08 -11.89
N GLN A 22 -0.39 -16.42 -13.03
CA GLN A 22 1.06 -16.35 -13.24
C GLN A 22 1.60 -14.92 -13.10
N ASP A 23 0.85 -13.90 -13.56
CA ASP A 23 1.22 -12.48 -13.41
C ASP A 23 1.09 -11.99 -11.95
N THR A 24 0.45 -12.76 -11.08
CA THR A 24 0.21 -12.41 -9.67
C THR A 24 0.53 -13.57 -8.72
N PRO A 25 1.79 -14.03 -8.70
CA PRO A 25 2.17 -15.26 -8.00
C PRO A 25 1.91 -15.20 -6.49
N LEU A 26 1.89 -14.01 -5.90
CA LEU A 26 1.52 -13.80 -4.48
C LEU A 26 0.10 -14.26 -4.13
N PHE A 27 -0.78 -14.46 -5.12
CA PHE A 27 -2.17 -14.87 -4.90
C PHE A 27 -2.53 -16.18 -5.60
N ASP A 28 -1.56 -16.90 -6.19
CA ASP A 28 -1.80 -18.13 -6.93
C ASP A 28 -1.79 -19.41 -6.04
N ASP A 29 -1.95 -19.26 -4.74
CA ASP A 29 -2.08 -20.36 -3.80
C ASP A 29 -3.54 -20.53 -3.32
N ASN A 30 -3.87 -21.72 -2.82
CA ASN A 30 -5.22 -22.03 -2.38
C ASN A 30 -5.66 -21.18 -1.17
N PHE A 31 -4.74 -20.83 -0.27
CA PHE A 31 -5.05 -20.01 0.91
C PHE A 31 -5.43 -18.58 0.49
N SER A 32 -4.66 -17.96 -0.40
CA SER A 32 -4.94 -16.63 -0.95
C SER A 32 -6.26 -16.59 -1.72
N LEU A 33 -6.51 -17.57 -2.60
CA LEU A 33 -7.77 -17.65 -3.35
C LEU A 33 -8.97 -17.88 -2.44
N LEU A 34 -8.82 -18.67 -1.36
CA LEU A 34 -9.86 -18.84 -0.36
C LEU A 34 -10.20 -17.53 0.38
N ARG A 35 -9.22 -16.65 0.61
CA ARG A 35 -9.48 -15.33 1.21
C ARG A 35 -10.36 -14.47 0.30
N TRP A 36 -10.18 -14.53 -1.02
CA TRP A 36 -11.06 -13.88 -1.97
C TRP A 36 -12.47 -14.47 -1.94
N ILE A 37 -12.59 -15.80 -1.98
CA ILE A 37 -13.88 -16.49 -1.91
C ILE A 37 -14.64 -16.12 -0.63
N ASN A 38 -13.98 -16.21 0.52
CA ASN A 38 -14.61 -15.92 1.81
C ASN A 38 -14.92 -14.42 1.98
N GLY A 39 -13.98 -13.54 1.59
CA GLY A 39 -14.15 -12.09 1.72
C GLY A 39 -15.29 -11.52 0.87
N TRP A 40 -15.69 -12.23 -0.19
CA TRP A 40 -16.81 -11.85 -1.06
C TRP A 40 -17.99 -12.82 -0.97
N ASN A 41 -18.12 -13.56 0.13
CA ASN A 41 -19.25 -14.47 0.40
C ASN A 41 -19.54 -15.46 -0.75
N ASN A 42 -18.49 -15.97 -1.40
CA ASN A 42 -18.53 -16.88 -2.55
C ASN A 42 -19.09 -16.27 -3.85
N ARG A 43 -19.21 -14.95 -3.97
CA ARG A 43 -19.66 -14.27 -5.20
C ARG A 43 -18.51 -14.16 -6.20
N ILE A 44 -18.29 -15.22 -6.98
CA ILE A 44 -17.17 -15.35 -7.93
C ILE A 44 -17.18 -14.23 -8.99
N ASP A 45 -18.36 -13.88 -9.49
CA ASP A 45 -18.60 -12.79 -10.43
C ASP A 45 -18.14 -11.42 -9.89
N GLU A 46 -18.28 -11.19 -8.58
CA GLU A 46 -17.73 -10.01 -7.91
C GLU A 46 -16.22 -10.08 -7.70
N ILE A 47 -15.65 -11.26 -7.49
CA ILE A 47 -14.22 -11.46 -7.24
C ILE A 47 -13.40 -11.17 -8.50
N ILE A 48 -13.80 -11.69 -9.66
CA ILE A 48 -13.02 -11.62 -10.91
C ILE A 48 -12.58 -10.18 -11.25
N PRO A 49 -13.47 -9.16 -11.36
CA PRO A 49 -13.05 -7.81 -11.72
C PRO A 49 -12.14 -7.17 -10.65
N ARG A 50 -12.34 -7.51 -9.37
CA ARG A 50 -11.55 -6.98 -8.26
C ARG A 50 -10.16 -7.61 -8.21
N PHE A 51 -10.07 -8.92 -8.44
CA PHE A 51 -8.81 -9.63 -8.56
C PHE A 51 -8.00 -9.07 -9.73
N LYS A 52 -8.62 -8.94 -10.91
CA LYS A 52 -7.98 -8.32 -12.10
C LYS A 52 -7.42 -6.93 -11.78
N ARG A 53 -8.21 -6.08 -11.10
CA ARG A 53 -7.75 -4.75 -10.71
C ARG A 53 -6.61 -4.80 -9.70
N ALA A 54 -6.69 -5.67 -8.68
CA ALA A 54 -5.64 -5.84 -7.68
C ALA A 54 -4.33 -6.34 -8.31
N SER A 55 -4.39 -7.37 -9.14
CA SER A 55 -3.26 -7.89 -9.93
C SER A 55 -2.57 -6.80 -10.76
N GLN A 56 -3.37 -5.99 -11.46
CA GLN A 56 -2.86 -4.88 -12.26
C GLN A 56 -2.13 -3.84 -11.38
N VAL A 57 -2.74 -3.45 -10.26
CA VAL A 57 -2.11 -2.53 -9.30
C VAL A 57 -0.79 -3.10 -8.78
N PHE A 58 -0.76 -4.37 -8.40
CA PHE A 58 0.41 -5.02 -7.84
C PHE A 58 1.57 -5.06 -8.84
N ARG A 59 1.25 -5.33 -10.11
CA ARG A 59 2.22 -5.28 -11.21
C ARG A 59 2.75 -3.86 -11.43
N CYS A 60 1.88 -2.85 -11.54
CA CYS A 60 2.30 -1.47 -11.77
C CYS A 60 3.16 -0.91 -10.62
N MET A 61 2.82 -1.29 -9.38
CA MET A 61 3.53 -0.85 -8.18
C MET A 61 4.73 -1.75 -7.82
N ARG A 62 5.00 -2.80 -8.63
CA ARG A 62 6.05 -3.81 -8.40
C ARG A 62 6.01 -4.43 -7.01
N ILE A 63 4.81 -4.59 -6.46
CA ILE A 63 4.60 -5.19 -5.12
C ILE A 63 5.05 -6.65 -5.11
N ASN A 64 4.91 -7.36 -6.25
CA ASN A 64 5.37 -8.74 -6.41
C ASN A 64 6.88 -8.92 -6.29
N GLU A 65 7.66 -7.83 -6.28
CA GLU A 65 9.12 -7.84 -6.17
C GLU A 65 9.60 -7.41 -4.78
N MET A 66 8.68 -7.04 -3.87
CA MET A 66 9.00 -6.57 -2.53
C MET A 66 8.97 -7.74 -1.53
N PHE A 67 10.15 -8.30 -1.26
CA PHE A 67 10.34 -9.34 -0.25
C PHE A 67 11.23 -8.82 0.88
N PHE A 68 10.86 -9.13 2.12
CA PHE A 68 11.58 -8.74 3.32
C PHE A 68 11.76 -9.97 4.19
N ASP A 69 13.00 -10.28 4.56
CA ASP A 69 13.33 -11.41 5.43
C ASP A 69 13.23 -11.04 6.92
N ASP A 70 13.26 -9.74 7.23
CA ASP A 70 13.20 -9.23 8.59
C ASP A 70 12.36 -7.95 8.70
N ILE A 71 11.80 -7.75 9.90
CA ILE A 71 10.89 -6.65 10.21
C ILE A 71 11.59 -5.29 10.19
N ASP A 72 12.86 -5.23 10.58
CA ASP A 72 13.59 -3.97 10.67
C ASP A 72 13.89 -3.42 9.27
N THR A 73 14.28 -4.27 8.33
CA THR A 73 14.44 -3.94 6.91
C THR A 73 13.12 -3.47 6.28
N MET A 74 12.00 -4.13 6.60
CA MET A 74 10.68 -3.69 6.13
C MET A 74 10.30 -2.31 6.71
N ASN A 75 10.56 -2.08 8.00
CA ASN A 75 10.29 -0.79 8.65
C ASN A 75 11.13 0.33 8.04
N GLU A 76 12.41 0.06 7.77
CA GLU A 76 13.34 0.99 7.14
C GLU A 76 12.96 1.30 5.68
N PHE A 77 12.64 0.27 4.89
CA PHE A 77 12.10 0.46 3.55
C PHE A 77 10.89 1.40 3.54
N THR A 78 9.97 1.22 4.49
CA THR A 78 8.79 2.08 4.60
C THR A 78 9.16 3.53 4.96
N ARG A 79 10.21 3.76 5.76
CA ARG A 79 10.71 5.11 6.07
C ARG A 79 11.25 5.81 4.82
N GLN A 80 11.89 5.07 3.93
CA GLN A 80 12.49 5.61 2.71
C GLN A 80 11.45 6.05 1.67
N LEU A 81 10.21 5.56 1.75
CA LEU A 81 9.13 5.93 0.82
C LEU A 81 8.75 7.41 0.92
N THR A 82 8.93 8.04 2.08
CA THR A 82 8.62 9.46 2.26
C THR A 82 9.38 10.09 3.42
N LYS A 83 9.87 11.32 3.24
CA LYS A 83 10.47 12.11 4.32
C LYS A 83 9.52 12.37 5.48
N ALA A 84 8.21 12.29 5.24
CA ALA A 84 7.20 12.48 6.26
C ALA A 84 6.96 11.22 7.13
N ALA A 85 7.61 10.09 6.84
CA ALA A 85 7.31 8.80 7.46
C ALA A 85 7.35 8.89 8.98
N ASP A 86 8.40 9.48 9.54
CA ASP A 86 8.64 9.56 11.00
C ASP A 86 7.56 10.32 11.77
N TYR A 87 6.74 11.12 11.08
CA TYR A 87 5.65 11.89 11.68
C TYR A 87 4.32 11.14 11.70
N TYR A 88 4.25 9.97 11.06
CA TYR A 88 3.11 9.07 11.15
C TYR A 88 3.47 7.83 11.98
N PRO A 89 2.76 7.56 13.08
CA PRO A 89 3.01 6.38 13.88
C PRO A 89 2.75 5.10 13.09
N GLY A 90 3.53 4.06 13.37
CA GLY A 90 3.30 2.72 12.89
C GLY A 90 4.56 1.97 12.50
N GLY A 91 4.35 0.73 12.06
CA GLY A 91 5.41 -0.20 11.68
C GLY A 91 5.07 -1.62 12.11
N ALA A 92 5.83 -2.58 11.62
CA ALA A 92 5.77 -3.95 12.10
C ALA A 92 6.50 -4.05 13.44
N LEU A 93 5.82 -4.62 14.42
CA LEU A 93 6.32 -4.76 15.78
C LEU A 93 7.07 -6.08 15.93
N GLY A 94 6.50 -7.19 15.48
CA GLY A 94 7.02 -8.53 15.77
C GLY A 94 6.03 -9.60 15.34
N TYR A 95 6.10 -10.77 15.96
CA TYR A 95 5.14 -11.85 15.77
C TYR A 95 4.46 -12.18 17.09
N ASP A 96 3.20 -12.61 17.05
CA ASP A 96 2.55 -13.22 18.21
C ASP A 96 3.01 -14.67 18.40
N ARG A 97 2.45 -15.35 19.41
CA ARG A 97 2.80 -16.74 19.72
C ARG A 97 2.44 -17.74 18.62
N ASP A 98 1.50 -17.38 17.75
CA ASP A 98 1.08 -18.21 16.63
C ASP A 98 1.86 -17.89 15.34
N GLY A 99 2.83 -16.96 15.42
CA GLY A 99 3.63 -16.52 14.28
C GLY A 99 2.93 -15.51 13.38
N ASN A 100 1.82 -14.90 13.81
CA ASN A 100 1.18 -13.84 13.03
C ASN A 100 1.93 -12.52 13.21
N LEU A 101 2.09 -11.77 12.12
CA LEU A 101 2.72 -10.45 12.16
C LEU A 101 1.87 -9.46 12.97
N VAL A 102 2.48 -8.87 14.00
CA VAL A 102 1.91 -7.79 14.81
C VAL A 102 2.34 -6.46 14.22
N VAL A 103 1.37 -5.58 13.92
CA VAL A 103 1.63 -4.25 13.35
C VAL A 103 1.03 -3.17 14.23
N LEU A 104 1.78 -2.09 14.43
CA LEU A 104 1.27 -0.85 14.98
C LEU A 104 0.65 -0.04 13.84
N GLN A 105 -0.66 0.20 13.89
CA GLN A 105 -1.40 0.91 12.85
C GLN A 105 -2.23 2.06 13.42
N THR A 106 -2.36 3.15 12.66
CA THR A 106 -3.17 4.33 13.00
C THR A 106 -4.60 4.27 12.45
N LYS A 107 -4.96 3.23 11.69
CA LYS A 107 -6.28 3.08 11.07
C LYS A 107 -7.12 2.01 11.77
N GLN A 108 -8.39 2.33 11.97
CA GLN A 108 -9.39 1.47 12.60
C GLN A 108 -10.10 0.62 11.53
N SER A 109 -10.18 -0.70 11.75
CA SER A 109 -11.13 -1.58 11.02
C SER A 109 -12.16 -2.08 12.03
N ARG A 110 -13.45 -1.79 11.81
CA ARG A 110 -14.48 -1.79 12.87
C ARG A 110 -14.86 -3.16 13.44
N GLU A 111 -14.57 -4.25 12.74
CA GLU A 111 -15.18 -5.56 13.03
C GLU A 111 -14.36 -6.46 13.96
N LYS A 112 -13.10 -6.10 14.25
CA LYS A 112 -12.19 -6.88 15.13
C LYS A 112 -11.42 -6.00 16.13
N ILE A 113 -12.06 -4.93 16.62
CA ILE A 113 -11.43 -4.02 17.58
C ILE A 113 -11.70 -4.53 18.99
N VAL A 114 -10.63 -4.77 19.74
CA VAL A 114 -10.70 -4.94 21.20
C VAL A 114 -10.19 -3.66 21.84
N PHE A 115 -11.03 -3.03 22.67
CA PHE A 115 -10.61 -1.89 23.49
C PHE A 115 -10.02 -2.43 24.78
N LEU A 116 -8.73 -2.16 25.00
CA LEU A 116 -8.04 -2.49 26.23
C LEU A 116 -8.16 -1.31 27.20
N ASP A 117 -8.27 -1.61 28.49
CA ASP A 117 -8.32 -0.60 29.54
C ASP A 117 -6.91 -0.23 30.02
N HIS A 118 -6.82 0.38 31.21
CA HIS A 118 -5.56 0.77 31.83
C HIS A 118 -4.57 -0.39 32.06
N ALA A 119 -5.02 -1.65 32.09
CA ALA A 119 -4.18 -2.84 32.23
C ALA A 119 -3.68 -3.38 30.87
N TYR A 120 -3.74 -2.59 29.80
CA TYR A 120 -3.42 -3.05 28.44
C TYR A 120 -2.02 -3.66 28.31
N HIS A 121 -1.01 -3.20 29.07
CA HIS A 121 0.33 -3.80 29.04
C HIS A 121 0.31 -5.29 29.42
N GLU A 122 -0.39 -5.65 30.50
CA GLU A 122 -0.49 -7.03 30.96
C GLU A 122 -1.25 -7.89 29.95
N GLN A 123 -2.32 -7.34 29.38
CA GLN A 123 -3.12 -8.04 28.38
C GLN A 123 -2.34 -8.25 27.08
N LEU A 124 -1.62 -7.25 26.58
CA LEU A 124 -0.75 -7.38 25.41
C LEU A 124 0.36 -8.41 25.64
N ALA A 125 1.06 -8.35 26.79
CA ALA A 125 2.09 -9.31 27.13
C ALA A 125 1.54 -10.75 27.21
N LYS A 126 0.32 -10.91 27.74
CA LYS A 126 -0.37 -12.19 27.78
C LYS A 126 -0.68 -12.72 26.38
N ASP A 127 -1.15 -11.89 25.47
CA ASP A 127 -1.62 -12.31 24.15
C ASP A 127 -0.48 -12.50 23.15
N ILE A 128 0.47 -11.56 23.10
CA ILE A 128 1.55 -11.53 22.11
C ILE A 128 2.82 -12.23 22.61
N GLY A 129 3.00 -12.30 23.92
CA GLY A 129 4.24 -12.72 24.57
C GLY A 129 5.14 -11.52 24.91
N PRO A 130 5.62 -11.39 26.16
CA PRO A 130 6.46 -10.26 26.55
C PRO A 130 7.77 -10.20 25.74
N GLU A 131 8.35 -11.36 25.38
CA GLU A 131 9.56 -11.49 24.57
C GLU A 131 9.41 -10.92 23.14
N ASN A 132 8.18 -10.79 22.66
CA ASN A 132 7.88 -10.27 21.33
C ASN A 132 7.54 -8.77 21.33
N LEU A 133 7.28 -8.20 22.51
CA LEU A 133 6.88 -6.80 22.71
C LEU A 133 8.04 -5.93 23.20
N PHE A 134 8.12 -4.70 22.71
CA PHE A 134 9.07 -3.73 23.23
C PHE A 134 8.65 -3.18 24.60
N PRO A 135 9.59 -2.62 25.40
CA PRO A 135 9.33 -2.15 26.76
C PRO A 135 8.18 -1.14 26.87
N ARG A 136 8.03 -0.26 25.86
CA ARG A 136 6.95 0.74 25.83
C ARG A 136 5.54 0.14 25.90
N TRP A 137 5.37 -1.11 25.48
CA TRP A 137 4.08 -1.81 25.49
C TRP A 137 4.04 -2.95 26.53
N GLY A 138 4.92 -2.93 27.53
CA GLY A 138 4.94 -3.89 28.63
C GLY A 138 5.72 -5.19 28.34
N GLY A 139 6.52 -5.23 27.28
CA GLY A 139 7.34 -6.39 26.94
C GLY A 139 8.78 -6.32 27.44
N THR A 140 9.56 -7.34 27.08
CA THR A 140 10.97 -7.53 27.45
C THR A 140 11.90 -7.57 26.26
N ARG A 141 11.37 -7.44 25.03
CA ARG A 141 12.16 -7.45 23.81
C ARG A 141 13.14 -6.29 23.78
N GLN A 142 14.43 -6.60 23.69
CA GLN A 142 15.45 -5.58 23.47
C GLN A 142 15.65 -5.37 21.96
N PRO A 143 15.54 -4.12 21.46
CA PRO A 143 15.82 -3.83 20.06
C PRO A 143 17.31 -3.98 19.77
N ILE A 144 17.64 -4.57 18.62
CA ILE A 144 19.01 -4.58 18.09
C ILE A 144 19.31 -3.22 17.44
N VAL A 145 18.31 -2.63 16.78
CA VAL A 145 18.39 -1.34 16.08
C VAL A 145 17.23 -0.44 16.51
N GLY A 146 17.49 0.86 16.57
CA GLY A 146 16.49 1.87 16.89
C GLY A 146 16.48 2.25 18.37
N ASP A 147 15.33 2.74 18.84
CA ASP A 147 15.19 3.25 20.20
C ASP A 147 15.06 2.11 21.23
N PRO A 148 15.66 2.21 22.43
CA PRO A 148 15.56 1.17 23.47
C PRO A 148 14.13 0.77 23.87
N GLU A 149 13.14 1.67 23.75
CA GLU A 149 11.77 1.41 24.21
C GLU A 149 10.82 0.96 23.10
N TRP A 150 11.13 1.20 21.82
CA TRP A 150 10.24 0.87 20.68
C TRP A 150 10.93 0.45 19.38
N GLY A 151 12.25 0.26 19.41
CA GLY A 151 13.05 -0.21 18.28
C GLY A 151 12.88 0.64 17.02
N THR A 152 12.61 -0.02 15.89
CA THR A 152 12.45 0.61 14.58
C THR A 152 11.03 1.10 14.30
N LEU A 153 10.14 1.12 15.29
CA LEU A 153 8.79 1.66 15.13
C LEU A 153 8.80 3.19 15.03
N ARG A 154 7.83 3.72 14.27
CA ARG A 154 7.57 5.15 14.23
C ARG A 154 6.55 5.49 15.30
N ILE A 155 6.87 6.43 16.17
CA ILE A 155 5.94 6.94 17.20
C ILE A 155 5.18 8.19 16.75
N GLY A 156 5.48 8.68 15.55
CA GLY A 156 4.90 9.90 15.01
C GLY A 156 5.47 11.16 15.64
N GLY A 157 4.81 12.28 15.37
CA GLY A 157 5.19 13.59 15.90
C GLY A 157 4.55 14.71 15.12
N SER A 158 4.77 15.95 15.57
CA SER A 158 4.32 17.12 14.81
C SER A 158 5.16 17.28 13.55
N LEU A 159 4.51 17.32 12.37
CA LEU A 159 5.18 17.58 11.10
C LEU A 159 5.83 18.98 11.13
N PRO A 160 7.15 19.12 10.86
CA PRO A 160 7.83 20.40 10.82
C PRO A 160 7.19 21.30 9.79
N LYS A 161 7.06 22.60 10.11
CA LYS A 161 6.48 23.57 9.18
C LYS A 161 7.20 23.61 7.83
N GLY A 162 8.52 23.43 7.83
CA GLY A 162 9.34 23.41 6.62
C GLY A 162 9.17 22.17 5.72
N MET A 163 8.47 21.12 6.18
CA MET A 163 8.12 19.98 5.32
C MET A 163 6.82 20.20 4.54
N ARG A 164 6.02 21.22 4.89
CA ARG A 164 4.83 21.55 4.12
C ARG A 164 5.26 22.02 2.73
N TYR A 165 4.51 21.58 1.73
CA TYR A 165 4.70 22.07 0.38
C TYR A 165 4.56 23.60 0.37
N SER A 166 5.51 24.27 -0.27
CA SER A 166 5.46 25.70 -0.58
C SER A 166 5.97 25.91 -2.00
N ALA A 167 5.20 26.63 -2.80
CA ALA A 167 5.58 27.02 -4.16
C ALA A 167 6.92 27.78 -4.18
N ASP A 168 7.17 28.61 -3.16
CA ASP A 168 8.35 29.48 -3.09
C ASP A 168 9.63 28.71 -2.75
N SER A 169 9.52 27.61 -2.00
CA SER A 169 10.68 26.86 -1.49
C SER A 169 10.85 25.48 -2.11
N ASN A 170 9.92 25.02 -2.95
CA ASN A 170 10.03 23.72 -3.60
C ASN A 170 10.73 23.86 -4.96
N PRO A 171 11.97 23.35 -5.13
CA PRO A 171 12.71 23.45 -6.39
C PRO A 171 12.07 22.68 -7.55
N GLN A 172 11.11 21.80 -7.26
CA GLN A 172 10.33 21.05 -8.27
C GLN A 172 8.97 21.69 -8.55
N HIS A 173 8.65 22.84 -7.95
CA HIS A 173 7.40 23.54 -8.25
C HIS A 173 7.42 24.04 -9.69
N VAL A 174 6.32 23.78 -10.41
CA VAL A 174 6.08 24.31 -11.75
C VAL A 174 5.08 25.45 -11.64
N GLN A 175 5.47 26.63 -12.13
CA GLN A 175 4.63 27.83 -12.09
C GLN A 175 3.42 27.65 -13.02
N GLU A 176 2.27 28.24 -12.65
CA GLU A 176 1.01 28.04 -13.38
C GLU A 176 1.11 28.40 -14.87
N GLY A 177 1.85 29.46 -15.21
CA GLY A 177 2.07 29.87 -16.60
C GLY A 177 2.88 28.88 -17.46
N GLN A 178 3.53 27.89 -16.84
CA GLN A 178 4.25 26.80 -17.51
C GLN A 178 3.39 25.54 -17.67
N LEU A 179 2.22 25.49 -17.03
CA LEU A 179 1.30 24.35 -17.11
C LEU A 179 0.44 24.43 -18.36
N ILE A 180 0.16 23.28 -18.96
CA ILE A 180 -0.79 23.17 -20.06
C ILE A 180 -2.19 23.00 -19.46
N LYS A 181 -3.10 23.91 -19.80
CA LYS A 181 -4.50 23.80 -19.38
C LYS A 181 -5.21 22.70 -20.18
N LEU A 182 -5.75 21.71 -19.46
CA LEU A 182 -6.54 20.62 -20.04
C LEU A 182 -7.98 20.69 -19.55
N ILE A 183 -8.95 20.69 -20.48
CA ILE A 183 -10.37 20.63 -20.14
C ILE A 183 -10.85 19.18 -20.34
N VAL A 184 -11.24 18.55 -19.24
CA VAL A 184 -11.78 17.18 -19.20
C VAL A 184 -13.27 17.23 -18.89
N PRO A 185 -14.16 17.06 -19.89
CA PRO A 185 -15.60 17.05 -19.63
C PRO A 185 -16.03 15.89 -18.72
N PRO A 186 -17.20 15.98 -18.07
CA PRO A 186 -17.72 14.90 -17.24
C PRO A 186 -17.73 13.56 -17.97
N ARG A 187 -17.22 12.51 -17.31
CA ARG A 187 -17.15 11.13 -17.81
C ARG A 187 -16.32 10.96 -19.10
N GLN A 188 -15.48 11.93 -19.45
CA GLN A 188 -14.54 11.81 -20.56
C GLN A 188 -13.11 11.63 -20.05
N ARG A 189 -12.26 11.07 -20.92
CA ARG A 189 -10.80 11.02 -20.73
C ARG A 189 -10.10 11.97 -21.69
N ARG A 190 -8.93 12.45 -21.27
CA ARG A 190 -7.96 13.14 -22.12
C ARG A 190 -6.59 12.49 -21.91
N ILE A 191 -5.80 12.44 -22.96
CA ILE A 191 -4.49 11.80 -22.99
C ILE A 191 -3.47 12.86 -23.38
N ILE A 192 -2.35 12.86 -22.66
CA ILE A 192 -1.17 13.67 -23.00
C ILE A 192 -0.07 12.67 -23.36
N ASP A 193 0.31 12.65 -24.63
CA ASP A 193 1.40 11.80 -25.10
C ASP A 193 2.75 12.40 -24.70
N VAL A 194 3.56 11.61 -24.01
CA VAL A 194 4.90 12.01 -23.57
C VAL A 194 5.90 11.05 -24.19
N SER A 195 6.77 11.59 -25.07
CA SER A 195 7.91 10.83 -25.57
C SER A 195 9.01 10.85 -24.51
N VAL A 196 9.48 9.67 -24.11
CA VAL A 196 10.62 9.51 -23.20
C VAL A 196 11.83 9.08 -24.06
N PRO A 197 12.60 10.02 -24.64
CA PRO A 197 13.68 9.70 -25.56
C PRO A 197 14.85 9.00 -24.85
N GLY A 198 15.34 7.90 -25.42
CA GLY A 198 16.60 7.29 -24.99
C GLY A 198 16.95 6.00 -25.73
N PRO A 199 18.21 5.81 -26.18
CA PRO A 199 18.69 4.52 -26.66
C PRO A 199 18.78 3.49 -25.51
N PRO A 200 18.72 2.17 -25.81
CA PRO A 200 18.93 1.12 -24.82
C PRO A 200 20.26 1.29 -24.08
N GLY A 201 20.27 1.16 -22.74
CA GLY A 201 21.50 1.08 -21.94
C GLY A 201 21.91 2.34 -21.15
N LEU A 202 21.14 3.42 -21.17
CA LEU A 202 21.33 4.58 -20.28
C LEU A 202 20.62 4.38 -18.92
N PRO A 203 21.02 5.11 -17.86
CA PRO A 203 20.37 5.02 -16.55
C PRO A 203 18.88 5.31 -16.64
N GLN A 204 18.10 4.64 -15.80
CA GLN A 204 16.64 4.77 -15.73
C GLN A 204 16.22 6.25 -15.72
N ARG A 205 15.37 6.64 -16.67
CA ARG A 205 14.74 7.96 -16.69
C ARG A 205 13.56 7.94 -15.74
N ILE A 206 13.36 9.03 -15.01
CA ILE A 206 12.23 9.20 -14.09
C ILE A 206 11.22 10.13 -14.77
N LEU A 207 10.01 9.62 -14.99
CA LEU A 207 8.87 10.46 -15.36
C LEU A 207 8.32 11.11 -14.09
N GLN A 208 8.26 12.44 -14.07
CA GLN A 208 7.66 13.22 -13.00
C GLN A 208 6.49 14.03 -13.56
N TRP A 209 5.43 14.19 -12.78
CA TRP A 209 4.27 14.98 -13.17
C TRP A 209 3.87 15.93 -12.04
N PHE A 210 3.36 17.09 -12.45
CA PHE A 210 2.76 18.08 -11.58
C PHE A 210 1.52 18.62 -12.28
N TRP A 211 0.40 18.67 -11.57
CA TRP A 211 -0.84 19.22 -12.08
C TRP A 211 -1.69 19.73 -10.92
N THR A 212 -2.62 20.61 -11.25
CA THR A 212 -3.67 21.11 -10.36
C THR A 212 -5.01 20.74 -10.95
N SER A 213 -6.00 20.49 -10.10
CA SER A 213 -7.36 20.17 -10.53
C SER A 213 -8.37 20.87 -9.63
N SER A 214 -9.46 21.37 -10.21
CA SER A 214 -10.55 22.01 -9.48
C SER A 214 -11.58 21.02 -8.93
N SER A 215 -11.42 19.72 -9.22
CA SER A 215 -12.29 18.64 -8.79
C SER A 215 -11.55 17.32 -8.79
N ASP A 216 -12.14 16.28 -8.21
CA ASP A 216 -11.61 14.94 -8.29
C ASP A 216 -11.32 14.50 -9.72
N ILE A 217 -10.21 13.82 -9.91
CA ILE A 217 -9.78 13.31 -11.22
C ILE A 217 -9.26 11.89 -11.09
N ASP A 218 -9.57 11.05 -12.08
CA ASP A 218 -8.93 9.76 -12.22
C ASP A 218 -7.63 9.95 -13.03
N PHE A 219 -6.48 9.58 -12.47
CA PHE A 219 -5.17 9.76 -13.10
C PHE A 219 -4.40 8.45 -13.13
N GLY A 220 -3.76 8.16 -14.27
CA GLY A 220 -2.85 7.03 -14.44
C GLY A 220 -1.90 7.26 -15.61
N VAL A 221 -0.92 6.37 -15.77
CA VAL A 221 0.05 6.39 -16.87
C VAL A 221 -0.03 5.07 -17.60
N MET A 222 -0.08 5.12 -18.93
CA MET A 222 -0.17 3.95 -19.79
C MET A 222 0.93 3.97 -20.85
N ASN A 223 1.32 2.81 -21.36
CA ASN A 223 2.16 2.71 -22.55
C ASN A 223 1.31 2.76 -23.85
N GLU A 224 1.98 2.75 -25.00
CA GLU A 224 1.34 2.78 -26.33
C GLU A 224 0.41 1.59 -26.60
N LYS A 225 0.55 0.49 -25.83
CA LYS A 225 -0.31 -0.71 -25.91
C LYS A 225 -1.50 -0.63 -24.93
N GLU A 226 -1.79 0.56 -24.40
CA GLU A 226 -2.81 0.82 -23.36
C GLU A 226 -2.60 0.00 -22.07
N GLN A 227 -1.39 -0.47 -21.79
CA GLN A 227 -1.08 -1.14 -20.53
C GLN A 227 -0.73 -0.10 -19.47
N GLU A 228 -1.41 -0.14 -18.32
CA GLU A 228 -1.07 0.72 -17.18
C GLU A 228 0.37 0.47 -16.71
N LEU A 229 1.15 1.55 -16.66
CA LEU A 229 2.46 1.64 -16.03
C LEU A 229 2.34 2.21 -14.61
N TRP A 230 1.42 3.17 -14.43
CA TRP A 230 0.99 3.68 -13.13
C TRP A 230 -0.52 3.47 -13.01
N PRO A 231 -1.03 2.92 -11.89
CA PRO A 231 -2.44 2.58 -11.81
C PRO A 231 -3.34 3.80 -11.92
N ILE A 232 -4.49 3.65 -12.58
CA ILE A 232 -5.53 4.70 -12.59
C ILE A 232 -6.21 4.78 -11.21
N TYR A 233 -5.96 5.85 -10.46
CA TYR A 233 -6.63 6.10 -9.18
C TYR A 233 -7.45 7.37 -9.22
N ARG A 234 -8.58 7.36 -8.50
CA ARG A 234 -9.31 8.58 -8.19
C ARG A 234 -8.54 9.37 -7.15
N LEU A 235 -8.19 10.59 -7.51
CA LEU A 235 -7.51 11.54 -6.63
C LEU A 235 -8.54 12.54 -6.14
N LEU A 236 -8.70 12.55 -4.81
CA LEU A 236 -9.70 13.36 -4.13
C LEU A 236 -9.16 14.76 -3.87
N THR A 237 -9.97 15.77 -4.15
CA THR A 237 -9.65 17.19 -3.92
C THR A 237 -10.08 17.70 -2.55
N ASP A 238 -10.90 16.92 -1.83
CA ASP A 238 -11.49 17.28 -0.52
C ASP A 238 -10.48 17.43 0.63
N TYR A 239 -9.23 16.99 0.46
CA TYR A 239 -8.22 16.97 1.53
C TYR A 239 -7.01 17.88 1.27
N VAL A 240 -7.14 18.82 0.32
CA VAL A 240 -6.10 19.82 0.01
C VAL A 240 -6.50 21.16 0.64
N ALA A 241 -6.47 21.24 1.97
CA ALA A 241 -6.66 22.48 2.72
C ALA A 241 -5.44 22.78 3.60
#